data_AF-A0AA88XHU7-F1
#
_entry.id   AF-A0AA88XHU7-F1
#
_cell.length_a   1.000
_cell.length_b   1.000
_cell.length_c   1.000
_cell.angle_alpha   90.00
_cell.angle_beta   90.00
_cell.angle_gamma   90.00
#
_symmetry.space_group_name_H-M   'P 1'
#
loop_
_entity.id
_entity.type
_entity.pdbx_description
1 polymer ?
#
loop_
_entity_poly.entity_id
_entity_poly.type
_entity_poly.pdbx_seq_one_letter_code
_entity_poly.pdbx_strand_id
1 'polypeptide(L)'
;MIIEDTITEMYNNLQHAQGTFLDDFKLKYEDDTYQKAQPINVVNIKIRRPCSKFPSEGMDESYDVFVKKTGSYIWANEVWGALRGLETFSQLVFRGPDDVLYIKDSVINDYPRFPHRGLLIDSSRHFIFKEVIYDVLEGMAQNKMNVLHWHIVDDQSFPYQSKIYPDLSEKGAYHPSFVYSHEDIADIIEYARMRGVRIMPEFDTPGHTYSWGLSHPEIMTQCYQGAHPVNGYVGPLDPSKNHTYSFLKNLFREILHVFQDQYIHLGGDEVPMTCWSSNPDVLKLLNTLNGKPDAPINLQNNDPYMYSYDIRKVLEFYEKRLTRDLKDLGKARKNDVRFVMWQEIMNNNVQLPNDTIIQIWQGDMGDVQRAIDMGYNTLYSTCWYLDLIEYGTKWPKYYNCDPADNTMGYQIDEKKVLGGEACLWAEYIDNENLMTTLWPRASAVAERLWSSKDVRDLDSAGKRLSEHRCRMLGRGLSVAHISGPDYCLRRGHRRDGERSTNCTGGRCHHVQNVIEKFNFKVQQRGHSLADCNQLIPQGTPSVVSAVVVFLVLIAVFISLRVSGSRIVQIKICRNKTIFIAFVTLIAIYFMCYTSLWMQVQEFRGSFEKRIKSYGSEKIS
;
A
#
# COMPACT_ATOMS: atom_id res chain seq x y z
N MET A 1 -18.88 1.41 8.66
CA MET A 1 -17.81 2.18 8.02
C MET A 1 -17.29 1.47 6.78
N ILE A 2 -16.47 0.39 6.86
CA ILE A 2 -15.91 -0.30 5.66
C ILE A 2 -17.00 -0.59 4.61
N ILE A 3 -18.02 -1.37 4.97
CA ILE A 3 -19.08 -1.76 4.03
C ILE A 3 -19.94 -0.56 3.58
N GLU A 4 -20.17 0.42 4.44
CA GLU A 4 -20.98 1.61 4.09
C GLU A 4 -20.27 2.50 3.07
N ASP A 5 -18.96 2.67 3.22
CA ASP A 5 -18.11 3.40 2.28
C ASP A 5 -18.06 2.68 0.93
N THR A 6 -17.80 1.37 0.93
CA THR A 6 -17.81 0.57 -0.31
C THR A 6 -19.17 0.56 -1.00
N ILE A 7 -20.28 0.55 -0.26
CA ILE A 7 -21.62 0.70 -0.84
C ILE A 7 -21.77 2.07 -1.52
N THR A 8 -21.28 3.12 -0.88
CA THR A 8 -21.33 4.49 -1.40
C THR A 8 -20.49 4.61 -2.68
N GLU A 9 -19.28 4.08 -2.65
CA GLU A 9 -18.38 4.00 -3.80
C GLU A 9 -18.99 3.17 -4.94
N MET A 10 -19.55 2.00 -4.63
CA MET A 10 -20.25 1.18 -5.61
C MET A 10 -21.41 1.95 -6.24
N TYR A 11 -22.20 2.71 -5.46
CA TYR A 11 -23.28 3.54 -6.00
C TYR A 11 -22.76 4.64 -6.94
N ASN A 12 -21.66 5.30 -6.57
CA ASN A 12 -20.99 6.27 -7.44
C ASN A 12 -20.52 5.57 -8.73
N ASN A 13 -19.90 4.40 -8.61
CA ASN A 13 -19.43 3.60 -9.73
C ASN A 13 -20.56 3.17 -10.68
N LEU A 14 -21.78 2.93 -10.18
CA LEU A 14 -22.94 2.60 -11.02
C LEU A 14 -23.39 3.78 -11.90
N GLN A 15 -23.16 5.04 -11.49
CA GLN A 15 -23.44 6.20 -12.35
C GLN A 15 -22.59 6.18 -13.62
N HIS A 16 -21.42 5.54 -13.54
CA HIS A 16 -20.45 5.38 -14.61
C HIS A 16 -20.56 4.06 -15.36
N ALA A 17 -21.56 3.21 -15.04
CA ALA A 17 -21.82 1.98 -15.78
C ALA A 17 -22.02 2.29 -17.27
N GLN A 18 -21.19 1.66 -18.10
CA GLN A 18 -21.24 1.84 -19.54
C GLN A 18 -22.30 0.92 -20.15
N GLY A 19 -22.85 1.38 -21.27
CA GLY A 19 -23.81 0.62 -22.04
C GLY A 19 -23.19 -0.07 -23.24
N THR A 20 -23.95 -0.96 -23.86
CA THR A 20 -23.60 -1.59 -25.13
C THR A 20 -24.15 -0.77 -26.29
N PHE A 21 -23.36 -0.51 -27.32
CA PHE A 21 -23.82 0.07 -28.60
C PHE A 21 -24.61 -0.91 -29.47
N LEU A 22 -24.91 -2.09 -28.94
CA LEU A 22 -25.71 -3.07 -29.66
C LEU A 22 -27.15 -2.55 -29.62
N ASP A 23 -27.64 -2.09 -30.76
CA ASP A 23 -29.07 -1.83 -31.03
C ASP A 23 -29.96 -3.00 -30.59
N ASP A 24 -29.34 -4.18 -30.39
CA ASP A 24 -29.92 -5.32 -29.72
C ASP A 24 -29.11 -5.76 -28.49
N PHE A 25 -29.62 -5.47 -27.29
CA PHE A 25 -29.07 -5.98 -26.02
C PHE A 25 -29.03 -7.53 -25.99
N LYS A 26 -29.78 -8.22 -26.87
CA LYS A 26 -29.71 -9.68 -27.12
C LYS A 26 -28.39 -10.14 -27.75
N LEU A 27 -27.51 -9.24 -28.19
CA LEU A 27 -26.21 -9.61 -28.76
C LEU A 27 -25.08 -9.68 -27.71
N LYS A 28 -25.25 -9.07 -26.51
CA LYS A 28 -24.28 -9.23 -25.41
C LYS A 28 -24.47 -10.56 -24.67
N TYR A 29 -25.68 -11.10 -24.68
CA TYR A 29 -25.98 -12.42 -24.14
C TYR A 29 -26.87 -13.13 -25.15
N GLU A 30 -26.44 -14.32 -25.59
CA GLU A 30 -27.12 -15.21 -26.56
C GLU A 30 -28.65 -15.16 -26.45
N ASP A 31 -29.31 -15.42 -27.60
CA ASP A 31 -30.74 -15.39 -28.03
C ASP A 31 -31.85 -15.82 -27.03
N ASP A 32 -31.66 -15.58 -25.75
CA ASP A 32 -32.57 -15.86 -24.65
C ASP A 32 -33.75 -14.88 -24.74
N THR A 33 -34.98 -15.38 -24.64
CA THR A 33 -36.17 -14.54 -24.45
C THR A 33 -36.05 -13.75 -23.14
N TYR A 34 -35.76 -12.45 -23.24
CA TYR A 34 -35.63 -11.56 -22.09
C TYR A 34 -37.00 -11.30 -21.46
N GLN A 35 -37.20 -11.78 -20.24
CA GLN A 35 -38.35 -11.39 -19.41
C GLN A 35 -37.92 -10.32 -18.42
N LYS A 36 -38.45 -9.11 -18.56
CA LYS A 36 -38.22 -8.01 -17.61
C LYS A 36 -38.64 -8.44 -16.20
N ALA A 37 -37.72 -8.38 -15.25
CA ALA A 37 -37.99 -8.62 -13.83
C ALA A 37 -38.48 -7.33 -13.15
N GLN A 38 -38.98 -7.46 -11.92
CA GLN A 38 -39.27 -6.30 -11.08
C GLN A 38 -37.97 -5.55 -10.74
N PRO A 39 -38.01 -4.21 -10.56
CA PRO A 39 -36.85 -3.43 -10.15
C PRO A 39 -36.22 -3.95 -8.86
N ILE A 40 -34.89 -3.95 -8.79
CA ILE A 40 -34.15 -4.30 -7.58
C ILE A 40 -34.17 -3.09 -6.65
N ASN A 41 -35.01 -3.15 -5.62
CA ASN A 41 -35.12 -2.10 -4.61
C ASN A 41 -34.22 -2.34 -3.38
N VAL A 42 -33.73 -3.57 -3.21
CA VAL A 42 -32.88 -3.96 -2.08
C VAL A 42 -31.81 -4.96 -2.50
N VAL A 43 -30.56 -4.71 -2.10
CA VAL A 43 -29.46 -5.68 -2.15
C VAL A 43 -29.12 -6.11 -0.71
N ASN A 44 -29.21 -7.41 -0.43
CA ASN A 44 -28.98 -7.95 0.90
C ASN A 44 -27.54 -8.45 1.03
N ILE A 45 -26.76 -7.85 1.92
CA ILE A 45 -25.38 -8.27 2.20
C ILE A 45 -25.37 -9.05 3.51
N LYS A 46 -24.82 -10.26 3.49
CA LYS A 46 -24.69 -11.10 4.69
C LYS A 46 -23.23 -11.49 4.93
N ILE A 47 -22.70 -11.11 6.08
CA ILE A 47 -21.34 -11.43 6.51
C ILE A 47 -21.40 -12.41 7.68
N ARG A 48 -20.78 -13.58 7.54
CA ARG A 48 -20.93 -14.69 8.51
C ARG A 48 -20.06 -14.57 9.75
N ARG A 49 -18.93 -13.86 9.69
CA ARG A 49 -18.00 -13.66 10.81
C ARG A 49 -17.97 -12.19 11.25
N PRO A 50 -17.56 -11.89 12.50
CA PRO A 50 -17.22 -10.53 12.93
C PRO A 50 -16.13 -9.91 12.05
N CYS A 51 -16.11 -8.58 11.92
CA CYS A 51 -15.09 -7.90 11.13
C CYS A 51 -13.70 -8.12 11.76
N SER A 52 -12.70 -8.53 10.97
CA SER A 52 -11.32 -8.31 11.38
C SER A 52 -10.99 -6.83 11.23
N LYS A 53 -10.09 -6.31 12.08
CA LYS A 53 -9.72 -4.89 12.05
C LYS A 53 -8.94 -4.54 10.78
N PHE A 54 -7.99 -5.40 10.40
CA PHE A 54 -7.14 -5.25 9.23
C PHE A 54 -7.24 -6.49 8.32
N PRO A 55 -7.01 -6.33 7.00
CA PRO A 55 -6.78 -7.46 6.12
C PRO A 55 -5.49 -8.18 6.53
N SER A 56 -5.38 -9.46 6.17
CA SER A 56 -4.21 -10.30 6.44
C SER A 56 -4.07 -11.35 5.34
N GLU A 57 -2.91 -12.02 5.28
CA GLU A 57 -2.70 -13.13 4.33
C GLU A 57 -3.76 -14.23 4.44
N GLY A 58 -4.20 -14.55 5.67
CA GLY A 58 -5.20 -15.59 5.94
C GLY A 58 -6.66 -15.13 5.86
N MET A 59 -6.94 -13.95 5.30
CA MET A 59 -8.29 -13.41 5.25
C MET A 59 -9.18 -14.17 4.26
N ASP A 60 -10.48 -14.28 4.57
CA ASP A 60 -11.43 -14.96 3.69
C ASP A 60 -12.04 -13.98 2.67
N GLU A 61 -11.64 -14.13 1.42
CA GLU A 61 -12.12 -13.31 0.29
C GLU A 61 -13.20 -14.00 -0.55
N SER A 62 -13.69 -15.17 -0.11
CA SER A 62 -14.76 -15.88 -0.81
C SER A 62 -16.11 -15.20 -0.66
N TYR A 63 -16.90 -15.24 -1.73
CA TYR A 63 -18.24 -14.68 -1.74
C TYR A 63 -19.17 -15.37 -2.74
N ASP A 64 -20.46 -15.18 -2.50
CA ASP A 64 -21.52 -15.54 -3.43
C ASP A 64 -22.31 -14.30 -3.83
N VAL A 65 -22.60 -14.13 -5.12
CA VAL A 65 -23.54 -13.13 -5.64
C VAL A 65 -24.73 -13.84 -6.29
N PHE A 66 -25.93 -13.56 -5.77
CA PHE A 66 -27.19 -14.05 -6.33
C PHE A 66 -28.02 -12.87 -6.81
N VAL A 67 -28.39 -12.88 -8.08
CA VAL A 67 -29.34 -11.92 -8.66
C VAL A 67 -30.46 -12.73 -9.27
N LYS A 68 -31.62 -12.76 -8.60
CA LYS A 68 -32.80 -13.51 -9.02
C LYS A 68 -34.02 -12.60 -9.04
N LYS A 69 -35.09 -13.03 -9.72
CA LYS A 69 -36.41 -12.37 -9.67
C LYS A 69 -36.93 -12.19 -8.24
N THR A 70 -36.57 -13.10 -7.33
CA THR A 70 -36.98 -13.10 -5.92
C THR A 70 -36.12 -12.22 -5.01
N GLY A 71 -34.99 -11.71 -5.50
CA GLY A 71 -34.12 -10.79 -4.74
C GLY A 71 -32.64 -10.88 -5.12
N SER A 72 -31.89 -9.92 -4.59
CA SER A 72 -30.44 -9.80 -4.79
C SER A 72 -29.69 -9.97 -3.45
N TYR A 73 -28.65 -10.80 -3.46
CA TYR A 73 -27.90 -11.19 -2.27
C TYR A 73 -26.39 -11.23 -2.54
N ILE A 74 -25.60 -10.72 -1.60
CA ILE A 74 -24.15 -10.90 -1.54
C ILE A 74 -23.85 -11.59 -0.21
N TRP A 75 -23.33 -12.81 -0.24
CA TRP A 75 -22.95 -13.55 0.95
C TRP A 75 -21.44 -13.71 1.01
N ALA A 76 -20.84 -13.47 2.17
CA ALA A 76 -19.42 -13.64 2.37
C ALA A 76 -19.13 -14.19 3.77
N ASN A 77 -18.02 -14.92 3.90
CA ASN A 77 -17.57 -15.37 5.21
C ASN A 77 -17.05 -14.20 6.05
N GLU A 78 -16.24 -13.33 5.46
CA GLU A 78 -15.67 -12.14 6.07
C GLU A 78 -16.00 -10.86 5.28
N VAL A 79 -15.67 -9.71 5.86
CA VAL A 79 -15.90 -8.39 5.23
C VAL A 79 -15.16 -8.28 3.89
N TRP A 80 -13.99 -8.90 3.76
CA TRP A 80 -13.14 -8.84 2.57
C TRP A 80 -13.81 -9.48 1.36
N GLY A 81 -14.39 -10.67 1.51
CA GLY A 81 -15.21 -11.29 0.45
C GLY A 81 -16.40 -10.43 0.04
N ALA A 82 -17.05 -9.73 0.99
CA ALA A 82 -18.15 -8.82 0.66
C ALA A 82 -17.68 -7.63 -0.20
N LEU A 83 -16.47 -7.10 0.02
CA LEU A 83 -15.88 -6.08 -0.85
C LEU A 83 -15.71 -6.60 -2.28
N ARG A 84 -15.19 -7.82 -2.43
CA ARG A 84 -14.99 -8.46 -3.75
C ARG A 84 -16.32 -8.71 -4.46
N GLY A 85 -17.33 -9.16 -3.71
CA GLY A 85 -18.69 -9.36 -4.21
C GLY A 85 -19.39 -8.06 -4.63
N LEU A 86 -19.14 -6.95 -3.92
CA LEU A 86 -19.64 -5.63 -4.31
C LEU A 86 -19.01 -5.16 -5.62
N GLU A 87 -17.69 -5.34 -5.80
CA GLU A 87 -17.04 -5.00 -7.07
C GLU A 87 -17.63 -5.85 -8.21
N THR A 88 -17.79 -7.16 -8.02
CA THR A 88 -18.42 -8.03 -9.03
C THR A 88 -19.87 -7.65 -9.33
N PHE A 89 -20.67 -7.35 -8.31
CA PHE A 89 -22.04 -6.87 -8.48
C PHE A 89 -22.07 -5.59 -9.33
N SER A 90 -21.16 -4.64 -9.06
CA SER A 90 -21.02 -3.41 -9.85
C SER A 90 -20.64 -3.69 -11.31
N GLN A 91 -19.88 -4.77 -11.55
CA GLN A 91 -19.45 -5.19 -12.88
C GLN A 91 -20.57 -5.83 -13.71
N LEU A 92 -21.51 -6.50 -13.05
CA LEU A 92 -22.69 -7.11 -13.68
C LEU A 92 -23.73 -6.08 -14.15
N VAL A 93 -23.74 -4.89 -13.55
CA VAL A 93 -24.65 -3.81 -13.95
C VAL A 93 -24.14 -3.15 -15.23
N PHE A 94 -25.04 -2.98 -16.20
CA PHE A 94 -24.77 -2.29 -17.45
C PHE A 94 -25.93 -1.36 -17.82
N ARG A 95 -25.66 -0.39 -18.69
CA ARG A 95 -26.65 0.59 -19.13
C ARG A 95 -27.26 0.17 -20.48
N GLY A 96 -28.58 0.17 -20.59
CA GLY A 96 -29.29 -0.10 -21.83
C GLY A 96 -29.33 1.11 -22.78
N PRO A 97 -29.80 0.92 -24.02
CA PRO A 97 -29.98 2.01 -24.99
C PRO A 97 -31.05 3.03 -24.57
N ASP A 98 -31.94 2.66 -23.66
CA ASP A 98 -32.95 3.52 -23.02
C ASP A 98 -32.41 4.27 -21.79
N ASP A 99 -31.09 4.25 -21.57
CA ASP A 99 -30.39 4.84 -20.42
C ASP A 99 -30.73 4.22 -19.05
N VAL A 100 -31.46 3.10 -19.03
CA VAL A 100 -31.81 2.35 -17.80
C VAL A 100 -30.69 1.40 -17.42
N LEU A 101 -30.51 1.15 -16.11
CA LEU A 101 -29.57 0.15 -15.62
C LEU A 101 -30.19 -1.25 -15.57
N TYR A 102 -29.46 -2.21 -16.12
CA TYR A 102 -29.84 -3.62 -16.21
C TYR A 102 -28.81 -4.49 -15.51
N ILE A 103 -29.29 -5.64 -15.04
CA ILE A 103 -28.47 -6.72 -14.51
C ILE A 103 -29.14 -8.05 -14.90
N LYS A 104 -28.34 -9.04 -15.34
CA LYS A 104 -28.87 -10.36 -15.71
C LYS A 104 -29.12 -11.18 -14.43
N ASP A 105 -30.08 -12.10 -14.50
CA ASP A 105 -30.17 -13.17 -13.51
C ASP A 105 -28.83 -13.92 -13.47
N SER A 106 -28.23 -14.04 -12.28
CA SER A 106 -26.88 -14.56 -12.11
C SER A 106 -26.71 -15.26 -10.78
N VAL A 107 -25.87 -16.31 -10.78
CA VAL A 107 -25.39 -17.00 -9.59
C VAL A 107 -23.88 -17.14 -9.75
N ILE A 108 -23.14 -16.48 -8.87
CA ILE A 108 -21.68 -16.49 -8.86
C ILE A 108 -21.24 -16.99 -7.49
N ASN A 109 -20.37 -18.00 -7.49
CA ASN A 109 -19.56 -18.40 -6.34
C ASN A 109 -18.11 -18.16 -6.76
N ASP A 110 -17.37 -17.36 -5.99
CA ASP A 110 -16.05 -16.88 -6.41
C ASP A 110 -15.12 -16.72 -5.21
N TYR A 111 -13.83 -16.92 -5.46
CA TYR A 111 -12.74 -16.86 -4.50
C TYR A 111 -11.39 -16.75 -5.24
N PRO A 112 -10.36 -16.14 -4.64
CA PRO A 112 -9.07 -16.01 -5.29
C PRO A 112 -8.34 -17.37 -5.36
N ARG A 113 -7.67 -17.63 -6.48
CA ARG A 113 -6.71 -18.75 -6.61
C ARG A 113 -5.52 -18.57 -5.67
N PHE A 114 -4.97 -17.36 -5.59
CA PHE A 114 -3.81 -17.05 -4.76
C PHE A 114 -4.13 -15.99 -3.68
N PRO A 115 -3.68 -16.18 -2.43
CA PRO A 115 -3.93 -15.24 -1.33
C PRO A 115 -3.13 -13.94 -1.43
N HIS A 116 -1.99 -13.91 -2.13
CA HIS A 116 -1.14 -12.72 -2.27
C HIS A 116 -1.17 -12.19 -3.71
N ARG A 117 -1.84 -11.06 -3.91
CA ARG A 117 -2.05 -10.44 -5.23
C ARG A 117 -1.54 -9.01 -5.17
N GLY A 118 -0.23 -8.89 -5.35
CA GLY A 118 0.50 -7.68 -5.03
C GLY A 118 0.74 -6.76 -6.21
N LEU A 119 0.91 -5.49 -5.88
CA LEU A 119 1.39 -4.46 -6.78
C LEU A 119 2.53 -3.73 -6.07
N LEU A 120 3.72 -3.71 -6.66
CA LEU A 120 4.84 -2.90 -6.21
C LEU A 120 4.76 -1.50 -6.84
N ILE A 121 4.86 -0.47 -5.99
CA ILE A 121 5.17 0.89 -6.41
C ILE A 121 6.50 1.32 -5.79
N ASP A 122 7.33 1.96 -6.61
CA ASP A 122 8.56 2.61 -6.20
C ASP A 122 8.31 4.11 -6.02
N SER A 123 8.55 4.60 -4.80
CA SER A 123 8.41 6.01 -4.44
C SER A 123 9.72 6.67 -4.04
N SER A 124 10.83 5.98 -4.30
CA SER A 124 12.18 6.47 -4.03
C SER A 124 12.80 7.07 -5.28
N ARG A 125 12.78 6.35 -6.41
CA ARG A 125 13.40 6.83 -7.66
C ARG A 125 12.74 8.12 -8.12
N HIS A 126 11.42 8.21 -7.99
CA HIS A 126 10.65 9.45 -7.98
C HIS A 126 9.67 9.47 -6.82
N PHE A 127 9.51 10.63 -6.17
CA PHE A 127 8.50 10.78 -5.12
C PHE A 127 7.08 10.69 -5.71
N ILE A 128 6.22 9.86 -5.11
CA ILE A 128 4.83 9.68 -5.56
C ILE A 128 3.87 10.36 -4.58
N PHE A 129 3.06 11.29 -5.04
CA PHE A 129 2.10 11.98 -4.19
C PHE A 129 1.06 11.01 -3.62
N LYS A 130 0.64 11.28 -2.39
CA LYS A 130 -0.36 10.50 -1.65
C LYS A 130 -1.66 10.32 -2.44
N GLU A 131 -2.08 11.34 -3.18
CA GLU A 131 -3.26 11.33 -4.04
C GLU A 131 -3.12 10.30 -5.18
N VAL A 132 -1.92 10.17 -5.76
CA VAL A 132 -1.63 9.15 -6.78
C VAL A 132 -1.64 7.76 -6.15
N ILE A 133 -1.13 7.59 -4.93
CA ILE A 133 -1.22 6.31 -4.19
C ILE A 133 -2.68 5.92 -3.94
N TYR A 134 -3.57 6.89 -3.64
CA TYR A 134 -5.01 6.62 -3.53
C TYR A 134 -5.63 6.16 -4.85
N ASP A 135 -5.23 6.74 -5.98
CA ASP A 135 -5.66 6.29 -7.30
C ASP A 135 -5.15 4.87 -7.63
N VAL A 136 -3.92 4.53 -7.22
CA VAL A 136 -3.38 3.17 -7.31
C VAL A 136 -4.23 2.19 -6.49
N LEU A 137 -4.49 2.51 -5.21
CA LEU A 137 -5.30 1.68 -4.31
C LEU A 137 -6.73 1.48 -4.83
N GLU A 138 -7.28 2.50 -5.50
CA GLU A 138 -8.56 2.37 -6.19
C GLU A 138 -8.49 1.38 -7.35
N GLY A 139 -7.49 1.52 -8.22
CA GLY A 139 -7.28 0.58 -9.33
C GLY A 139 -7.11 -0.86 -8.83
N MET A 140 -6.38 -1.05 -7.74
CA MET A 140 -6.22 -2.34 -7.06
C MET A 140 -7.54 -2.93 -6.59
N ALA A 141 -8.40 -2.12 -5.94
CA ALA A 141 -9.71 -2.56 -5.46
C ALA A 141 -10.61 -3.03 -6.61
N GLN A 142 -10.65 -2.26 -7.71
CA GLN A 142 -11.42 -2.59 -8.92
C GLN A 142 -10.92 -3.88 -9.61
N ASN A 143 -9.66 -4.23 -9.39
CA ASN A 143 -9.00 -5.44 -9.92
C ASN A 143 -8.85 -6.55 -8.87
N LYS A 144 -9.45 -6.41 -7.68
CA LYS A 144 -9.36 -7.39 -6.57
C LYS A 144 -7.93 -7.74 -6.11
N MET A 145 -6.98 -6.84 -6.32
CA MET A 145 -5.63 -6.93 -5.73
C MET A 145 -5.69 -6.57 -4.25
N ASN A 146 -4.79 -7.13 -3.44
CA ASN A 146 -4.91 -7.07 -1.98
C ASN A 146 -3.61 -6.79 -1.22
N VAL A 147 -2.49 -6.56 -1.91
CA VAL A 147 -1.23 -6.14 -1.29
C VAL A 147 -0.63 -4.98 -2.09
N LEU A 148 -0.43 -3.83 -1.46
CA LEU A 148 0.43 -2.79 -1.98
C LEU A 148 1.81 -3.03 -1.37
N HIS A 149 2.73 -3.48 -2.21
CA HIS A 149 4.14 -3.54 -1.89
C HIS A 149 4.71 -2.13 -2.09
N TRP A 150 5.05 -1.47 -0.99
CA TRP A 150 5.49 -0.09 -1.02
C TRP A 150 7.01 -0.03 -0.85
N HIS A 151 7.71 0.07 -1.98
CA HIS A 151 9.13 0.36 -2.04
C HIS A 151 9.35 1.85 -1.77
N ILE A 152 9.58 2.17 -0.49
CA ILE A 152 9.46 3.54 0.03
C ILE A 152 10.77 4.32 0.00
N VAL A 153 11.92 3.64 0.03
CA VAL A 153 13.26 4.23 0.05
C VAL A 153 14.21 3.38 -0.80
N ASP A 154 15.21 4.01 -1.41
CA ASP A 154 16.25 3.39 -2.24
C ASP A 154 17.46 4.36 -2.28
N ASP A 155 18.43 4.15 -3.18
CA ASP A 155 19.60 4.98 -3.37
C ASP A 155 19.28 6.46 -3.62
N GLN A 156 18.24 6.74 -4.42
CA GLN A 156 18.00 8.09 -4.94
C GLN A 156 17.27 8.99 -3.93
N SER A 157 16.38 8.45 -3.09
CA SER A 157 15.76 9.26 -2.04
C SER A 157 15.30 8.48 -0.81
N PHE A 158 15.22 9.20 0.31
CA PHE A 158 14.66 8.73 1.58
C PHE A 158 13.44 9.57 1.98
N PRO A 159 12.25 9.35 1.39
CA PRO A 159 11.07 10.16 1.68
C PRO A 159 10.35 9.74 2.98
N TYR A 160 10.63 8.57 3.56
CA TYR A 160 10.03 8.17 4.84
C TYR A 160 10.47 9.09 5.99
N GLN A 161 9.55 9.81 6.62
CA GLN A 161 9.88 10.69 7.74
C GLN A 161 9.97 9.91 9.06
N SER A 162 11.17 9.46 9.42
CA SER A 162 11.38 8.81 10.71
C SER A 162 11.28 9.79 11.87
N LYS A 163 10.66 9.39 12.99
CA LYS A 163 10.67 10.17 14.24
C LYS A 163 11.91 9.90 15.08
N ILE A 164 12.48 8.71 14.97
CA ILE A 164 13.74 8.33 15.64
C ILE A 164 14.94 8.99 14.95
N TYR A 165 14.95 9.01 13.61
CA TYR A 165 16.03 9.62 12.82
C TYR A 165 15.45 10.63 11.80
N PRO A 166 15.00 11.82 12.25
CA PRO A 166 14.39 12.81 11.36
C PRO A 166 15.30 13.23 10.20
N ASP A 167 16.61 13.25 10.47
CA ASP A 167 17.63 13.68 9.53
C ASP A 167 17.80 12.77 8.31
N LEU A 168 17.31 11.51 8.36
CA LEU A 168 17.21 10.64 7.19
C LEU A 168 16.41 11.31 6.08
N SER A 169 15.21 11.80 6.39
CA SER A 169 14.38 12.52 5.41
C SER A 169 14.84 13.95 5.16
N GLU A 170 15.37 14.65 6.17
CA GLU A 170 15.84 16.05 6.00
C GLU A 170 17.01 16.15 5.01
N LYS A 171 17.83 15.11 4.90
CA LYS A 171 19.01 15.07 4.01
C LYS A 171 18.85 14.13 2.83
N GLY A 172 18.03 13.08 2.96
CA GLY A 172 17.86 12.04 1.95
C GLY A 172 16.65 12.22 1.05
N ALA A 173 15.63 13.02 1.42
CA ALA A 173 14.51 13.30 0.52
C ALA A 173 14.90 14.32 -0.57
N TYR A 174 14.27 14.23 -1.73
CA TYR A 174 14.49 15.19 -2.83
C TYR A 174 14.15 16.64 -2.46
N HIS A 175 13.14 16.83 -1.62
CA HIS A 175 12.69 18.14 -1.16
C HIS A 175 12.01 18.00 0.21
N PRO A 176 12.06 19.00 1.10
CA PRO A 176 11.40 18.93 2.42
C PRO A 176 9.88 18.69 2.39
N SER A 177 9.22 18.95 1.26
CA SER A 177 7.79 18.64 1.06
C SER A 177 7.52 17.28 0.39
N PHE A 178 8.57 16.59 -0.06
CA PHE A 178 8.49 15.27 -0.71
C PHE A 178 8.87 14.20 0.30
N VAL A 179 8.09 14.19 1.39
CA VAL A 179 8.25 13.27 2.52
C VAL A 179 6.89 12.67 2.87
N TYR A 180 6.90 11.44 3.34
CA TYR A 180 5.72 10.77 3.91
C TYR A 180 5.77 10.90 5.42
N SER A 181 4.93 11.78 5.98
CA SER A 181 4.77 11.89 7.42
C SER A 181 4.07 10.65 7.99
N HIS A 182 4.11 10.47 9.31
CA HIS A 182 3.37 9.38 9.96
C HIS A 182 1.86 9.52 9.75
N GLU A 183 1.35 10.74 9.63
CA GLU A 183 -0.05 11.03 9.32
C GLU A 183 -0.38 10.63 7.87
N ASP A 184 0.50 10.92 6.91
CA ASP A 184 0.31 10.49 5.52
C ASP A 184 0.27 8.97 5.38
N ILE A 185 1.21 8.28 6.03
CA ILE A 185 1.28 6.82 6.04
C ILE A 185 0.04 6.23 6.71
N ALA A 186 -0.41 6.80 7.84
CA ALA A 186 -1.62 6.34 8.52
C ALA A 186 -2.87 6.48 7.64
N ASP A 187 -3.00 7.60 6.92
CA ASP A 187 -4.11 7.82 6.00
C ASP A 187 -4.08 6.84 4.81
N ILE A 188 -2.89 6.58 4.24
CA ILE A 188 -2.70 5.58 3.18
C ILE A 188 -3.08 4.18 3.66
N ILE A 189 -2.61 3.79 4.85
CA ILE A 189 -2.95 2.50 5.47
C ILE A 189 -4.46 2.38 5.67
N GLU A 190 -5.13 3.42 6.17
CA GLU A 190 -6.58 3.39 6.36
C GLU A 190 -7.32 3.31 5.02
N TYR A 191 -6.89 4.09 4.02
CA TYR A 191 -7.50 4.07 2.68
C TYR A 191 -7.38 2.70 2.01
N ALA A 192 -6.23 2.03 2.17
CA ALA A 192 -5.99 0.67 1.73
C ALA A 192 -6.85 -0.35 2.50
N ARG A 193 -6.90 -0.23 3.83
CA ARG A 193 -7.69 -1.10 4.71
C ARG A 193 -9.17 -1.09 4.35
N MET A 194 -9.72 0.08 4.03
CA MET A 194 -11.11 0.24 3.59
C MET A 194 -11.42 -0.49 2.28
N ARG A 195 -10.39 -0.79 1.47
CA ARG A 195 -10.47 -1.55 0.21
C ARG A 195 -10.00 -3.01 0.36
N GLY A 196 -9.70 -3.44 1.58
CA GLY A 196 -9.15 -4.77 1.85
C GLY A 196 -7.78 -4.98 1.22
N VAL A 197 -6.97 -3.94 1.18
CA VAL A 197 -5.59 -3.96 0.69
C VAL A 197 -4.64 -3.84 1.89
N ARG A 198 -3.66 -4.72 1.96
CA ARG A 198 -2.56 -4.70 2.93
C ARG A 198 -1.47 -3.76 2.42
N ILE A 199 -0.82 -3.02 3.32
CA ILE A 199 0.38 -2.24 3.00
C ILE A 199 1.60 -3.02 3.53
N MET A 200 2.40 -3.55 2.62
CA MET A 200 3.66 -4.22 2.93
C MET A 200 4.81 -3.27 2.61
N PRO A 201 5.45 -2.64 3.62
CA PRO A 201 6.55 -1.74 3.36
C PRO A 201 7.81 -2.52 2.99
N GLU A 202 8.62 -1.94 2.10
CA GLU A 202 9.98 -2.36 1.83
C GLU A 202 10.96 -1.29 2.28
N PHE A 203 11.95 -1.71 3.06
CA PHE A 203 13.15 -0.93 3.36
C PHE A 203 14.33 -1.82 3.00
N ASP A 204 14.73 -1.73 1.73
CA ASP A 204 15.76 -2.59 1.17
C ASP A 204 17.12 -2.29 1.81
N THR A 205 17.77 -3.36 2.29
CA THR A 205 19.12 -3.34 2.81
C THR A 205 19.79 -4.69 2.54
N PRO A 206 21.12 -4.76 2.42
CA PRO A 206 22.10 -3.69 2.58
C PRO A 206 22.42 -2.91 1.30
N GLY A 207 21.94 -3.37 0.14
CA GLY A 207 21.97 -2.62 -1.13
C GLY A 207 21.08 -1.37 -1.07
N HIS A 208 20.98 -0.63 -2.17
CA HIS A 208 19.96 0.41 -2.36
C HIS A 208 19.81 1.43 -1.20
N THR A 209 20.93 1.82 -0.59
CA THR A 209 20.96 2.60 0.68
C THR A 209 21.77 3.89 0.58
N TYR A 210 22.13 4.36 -0.61
CA TYR A 210 22.92 5.58 -0.77
C TYR A 210 22.27 6.80 -0.09
N SER A 211 20.95 6.98 -0.22
CA SER A 211 20.20 8.07 0.42
C SER A 211 20.28 8.05 1.95
N TRP A 212 20.45 6.88 2.56
CA TRP A 212 20.60 6.71 4.01
C TRP A 212 21.96 7.25 4.49
N GLY A 213 22.99 7.04 3.68
CA GLY A 213 24.35 7.50 3.91
C GLY A 213 24.52 9.02 3.88
N LEU A 214 23.56 9.75 3.29
CA LEU A 214 23.57 11.21 3.27
C LEU A 214 23.38 11.80 4.67
N SER A 215 22.61 11.14 5.54
CA SER A 215 22.45 11.55 6.94
C SER A 215 23.39 10.80 7.89
N HIS A 216 23.59 9.50 7.64
CA HIS A 216 24.39 8.60 8.48
C HIS A 216 25.57 8.01 7.69
N PRO A 217 26.61 8.77 7.34
CA PRO A 217 27.76 8.23 6.61
C PRO A 217 28.52 7.14 7.40
N GLU A 218 28.38 7.10 8.72
CA GLU A 218 29.04 6.14 9.60
C GLU A 218 28.58 4.69 9.39
N ILE A 219 27.36 4.47 8.89
CA ILE A 219 26.81 3.13 8.62
C ILE A 219 27.14 2.61 7.22
N MET A 220 27.71 3.45 6.35
CA MET A 220 28.07 3.06 4.97
C MET A 220 29.47 2.45 4.93
N THR A 221 29.71 1.59 3.94
CA THR A 221 31.05 1.04 3.69
C THR A 221 31.88 2.03 2.88
N GLN A 222 33.05 2.41 3.39
CA GLN A 222 34.05 3.14 2.61
C GLN A 222 34.75 2.20 1.63
N CYS A 223 34.70 2.48 0.32
CA CYS A 223 35.39 1.68 -0.69
C CYS A 223 36.87 2.09 -0.81
N TYR A 224 37.71 1.14 -1.23
CA TYR A 224 39.16 1.31 -1.39
C TYR A 224 39.62 0.94 -2.80
N GLN A 225 40.68 1.60 -3.25
CA GLN A 225 41.48 1.20 -4.41
C GLN A 225 42.91 0.96 -3.92
N GLY A 226 43.31 -0.31 -3.88
CA GLY A 226 44.54 -0.68 -3.17
C GLY A 226 44.42 -0.34 -1.68
N ALA A 227 45.47 0.27 -1.11
CA ALA A 227 45.48 0.70 0.29
C ALA A 227 44.84 2.08 0.53
N HIS A 228 44.26 2.71 -0.49
CA HIS A 228 43.76 4.08 -0.41
C HIS A 228 42.23 4.14 -0.47
N PRO A 229 41.56 4.87 0.45
CA PRO A 229 40.12 5.09 0.36
C PRO A 229 39.79 5.96 -0.84
N VAL A 230 38.69 5.64 -1.53
CA VAL A 230 38.17 6.44 -2.65
C VAL A 230 37.19 7.46 -2.09
N ASN A 231 37.61 8.72 -1.98
CA ASN A 231 36.80 9.79 -1.40
C ASN A 231 35.45 9.94 -2.13
N GLY A 232 34.35 9.98 -1.37
CA GLY A 232 33.00 10.16 -1.88
C GLY A 232 32.38 8.91 -2.50
N TYR A 233 33.12 7.80 -2.61
CA TYR A 233 32.61 6.53 -3.10
C TYR A 233 32.34 5.59 -1.91
N VAL A 234 31.07 5.50 -1.55
CA VAL A 234 30.56 4.59 -0.52
C VAL A 234 29.77 3.46 -1.17
N GLY A 235 29.86 2.27 -0.57
CA GLY A 235 29.12 1.09 -1.01
C GLY A 235 27.90 0.81 -0.14
N PRO A 236 27.47 -0.46 -0.05
CA PRO A 236 26.36 -0.89 0.80
C PRO A 236 26.56 -0.55 2.27
N LEU A 237 25.51 -0.73 3.07
CA LEU A 237 25.62 -0.71 4.53
C LEU A 237 26.79 -1.58 5.01
N ASP A 238 27.49 -1.12 6.04
CA ASP A 238 28.71 -1.75 6.55
C ASP A 238 28.37 -2.84 7.58
N PRO A 239 28.53 -4.13 7.24
CA PRO A 239 28.19 -5.24 8.12
C PRO A 239 29.25 -5.48 9.20
N SER A 240 30.44 -4.87 9.09
CA SER A 240 31.51 -5.02 10.08
C SER A 240 31.23 -4.20 11.36
N LYS A 241 30.37 -3.19 11.27
CA LYS A 241 30.12 -2.24 12.35
C LYS A 241 28.89 -2.64 13.17
N ASN A 242 29.07 -2.79 14.49
CA ASN A 242 27.96 -2.99 15.42
C ASN A 242 26.98 -1.80 15.47
N HIS A 243 27.46 -0.60 15.11
CA HIS A 243 26.63 0.59 15.05
C HIS A 243 25.54 0.47 13.97
N THR A 244 25.85 -0.09 12.80
CA THR A 244 24.89 -0.38 11.71
C THR A 244 23.68 -1.15 12.23
N TYR A 245 23.90 -2.25 12.95
CA TYR A 245 22.80 -3.05 13.50
C TYR A 245 22.03 -2.34 14.62
N SER A 246 22.70 -1.51 15.42
CA SER A 246 22.03 -0.71 16.46
C SER A 246 21.13 0.36 15.84
N PHE A 247 21.60 0.99 14.76
CA PHE A 247 20.86 1.92 13.94
C PHE A 247 19.61 1.25 13.34
N LEU A 248 19.81 0.15 12.59
CA LEU A 248 18.73 -0.61 11.94
C LEU A 248 17.70 -1.11 12.96
N LYS A 249 18.14 -1.67 14.09
CA LYS A 249 17.23 -2.14 15.15
C LYS A 249 16.35 -1.02 15.71
N ASN A 250 16.86 0.20 15.82
CA ASN A 250 16.06 1.33 16.26
C ASN A 250 15.08 1.79 15.18
N LEU A 251 15.54 1.93 13.94
CA LEU A 251 14.69 2.33 12.81
C LEU A 251 13.56 1.31 12.57
N PHE A 252 13.89 0.02 12.47
CA PHE A 252 12.89 -1.04 12.27
C PHE A 252 11.94 -1.21 13.45
N ARG A 253 12.32 -0.83 14.68
CA ARG A 253 11.37 -0.77 15.80
C ARG A 253 10.25 0.23 15.53
N GLU A 254 10.56 1.38 14.94
CA GLU A 254 9.57 2.37 14.53
C GLU A 254 8.76 1.89 13.33
N ILE A 255 9.41 1.37 12.28
CA ILE A 255 8.74 0.86 11.08
C ILE A 255 7.73 -0.23 11.46
N LEU A 256 8.12 -1.17 12.32
CA LEU A 256 7.24 -2.22 12.84
C LEU A 256 6.16 -1.70 13.80
N HIS A 257 6.21 -0.44 14.22
CA HIS A 257 5.12 0.19 14.96
C HIS A 257 4.15 0.91 14.01
N VAL A 258 4.68 1.59 12.99
CA VAL A 258 3.91 2.32 11.98
C VAL A 258 3.13 1.36 11.08
N PHE A 259 3.80 0.33 10.56
CA PHE A 259 3.21 -0.65 9.64
C PHE A 259 2.75 -1.91 10.40
N GLN A 260 1.44 -2.11 10.42
CA GLN A 260 0.79 -3.18 11.20
C GLN A 260 0.62 -4.50 10.44
N ASP A 261 0.94 -4.54 9.14
CA ASP A 261 0.96 -5.78 8.38
C ASP A 261 1.96 -6.77 8.98
N GLN A 262 1.66 -8.07 8.89
CA GLN A 262 2.52 -9.10 9.43
C GLN A 262 3.86 -9.17 8.68
N TYR A 263 3.86 -8.76 7.41
CA TYR A 263 5.00 -8.83 6.53
C TYR A 263 5.71 -7.49 6.39
N ILE A 264 7.03 -7.59 6.28
CA ILE A 264 7.92 -6.52 5.85
C ILE A 264 8.83 -7.10 4.77
N HIS A 265 9.03 -6.37 3.69
CA HIS A 265 10.03 -6.70 2.70
C HIS A 265 11.36 -6.08 3.13
N LEU A 266 12.43 -6.88 3.20
CA LEU A 266 13.76 -6.38 3.59
C LEU A 266 14.70 -6.22 2.40
N GLY A 267 14.20 -6.49 1.19
CA GLY A 267 14.94 -6.41 -0.06
C GLY A 267 16.00 -7.49 -0.14
N GLY A 268 17.27 -7.07 -0.15
CA GLY A 268 18.45 -7.93 -0.20
C GLY A 268 18.89 -8.27 -1.62
N ASP A 269 18.44 -7.52 -2.62
CA ASP A 269 18.79 -7.65 -4.03
C ASP A 269 20.04 -6.84 -4.39
N GLU A 270 20.64 -7.22 -5.54
CA GLU A 270 21.71 -6.51 -6.25
C GLU A 270 22.92 -6.00 -5.42
N VAL A 271 23.15 -6.52 -4.22
CA VAL A 271 24.15 -6.01 -3.27
C VAL A 271 25.55 -5.91 -3.92
N PRO A 272 26.10 -4.69 -4.10
CA PRO A 272 27.40 -4.51 -4.74
C PRO A 272 28.56 -4.93 -3.83
N MET A 273 28.92 -6.22 -3.90
CA MET A 273 29.96 -6.86 -3.08
C MET A 273 31.38 -6.31 -3.33
N THR A 274 31.61 -5.62 -4.44
CA THR A 274 32.94 -5.10 -4.81
C THR A 274 33.49 -4.13 -3.77
N CYS A 275 32.65 -3.25 -3.23
CA CYS A 275 33.08 -2.31 -2.19
C CYS A 275 33.43 -3.04 -0.88
N TRP A 276 32.63 -4.03 -0.48
CA TRP A 276 32.93 -4.88 0.68
C TRP A 276 34.25 -5.64 0.53
N SER A 277 34.51 -6.22 -0.65
CA SER A 277 35.77 -6.90 -0.97
C SER A 277 36.99 -5.98 -0.96
N SER A 278 36.79 -4.66 -1.06
CA SER A 278 37.88 -3.67 -0.97
C SER A 278 38.14 -3.18 0.46
N ASN A 279 37.19 -3.32 1.38
CA ASN A 279 37.24 -2.65 2.67
C ASN A 279 37.99 -3.51 3.73
N PRO A 280 39.01 -2.97 4.42
CA PRO A 280 39.79 -3.73 5.40
C PRO A 280 38.97 -4.23 6.60
N ASP A 281 38.02 -3.45 7.11
CA ASP A 281 37.21 -3.86 8.27
C ASP A 281 36.25 -4.99 7.88
N VAL A 282 35.68 -4.95 6.68
CA VAL A 282 34.85 -6.02 6.13
C VAL A 282 35.68 -7.29 5.87
N LEU A 283 36.89 -7.17 5.33
CA LEU A 283 37.79 -8.31 5.15
C LEU A 283 38.23 -8.91 6.50
N LYS A 284 38.38 -8.10 7.55
CA LYS A 284 38.62 -8.58 8.91
C LYS A 284 37.42 -9.35 9.48
N LEU A 285 36.20 -8.86 9.25
CA LEU A 285 34.98 -9.60 9.57
C LEU A 285 34.97 -10.95 8.83
N LEU A 286 35.25 -10.95 7.53
CA LEU A 286 35.31 -12.18 6.74
C LEU A 286 36.34 -13.18 7.29
N ASN A 287 37.55 -12.71 7.62
CA ASN A 287 38.58 -13.51 8.27
C ASN A 287 38.09 -14.14 9.59
N THR A 288 37.35 -13.39 10.38
CA THR A 288 36.73 -13.87 11.63
C THR A 288 35.69 -14.95 11.35
N LEU A 289 34.81 -14.75 10.37
CA LEU A 289 33.79 -15.73 9.94
C LEU A 289 34.43 -17.01 9.37
N ASN A 290 35.62 -16.90 8.78
CA ASN A 290 36.42 -18.02 8.29
C ASN A 290 37.24 -18.71 9.40
N GLY A 291 37.12 -18.30 10.66
CA GLY A 291 37.87 -18.87 11.79
C GLY A 291 39.36 -18.50 11.78
N LYS A 292 39.74 -17.43 11.07
CA LYS A 292 41.13 -16.94 10.93
C LYS A 292 41.22 -15.43 11.24
N PRO A 293 40.83 -14.97 12.44
CA PRO A 293 40.73 -13.54 12.76
C PRO A 293 42.05 -12.77 12.60
N ASP A 294 43.18 -13.44 12.78
CA ASP A 294 44.53 -12.86 12.68
C ASP A 294 45.16 -12.98 11.28
N ALA A 295 44.43 -13.50 10.29
CA ALA A 295 44.94 -13.60 8.93
C ALA A 295 45.22 -12.19 8.34
N PRO A 296 46.35 -12.01 7.64
CA PRO A 296 46.71 -10.72 7.06
C PRO A 296 45.69 -10.31 5.99
N ILE A 297 45.38 -9.01 5.95
CA ILE A 297 44.48 -8.42 4.95
C ILE A 297 45.33 -7.98 3.76
N ASN A 298 45.03 -8.52 2.58
CA ASN A 298 45.71 -8.11 1.35
C ASN A 298 44.79 -7.21 0.50
N LEU A 299 45.00 -5.91 0.59
CA LEU A 299 44.29 -4.89 -0.19
C LEU A 299 44.87 -4.70 -1.61
N GLN A 300 45.95 -5.39 -1.97
CA GLN A 300 46.57 -5.30 -3.31
C GLN A 300 45.95 -6.26 -4.33
N ASN A 301 44.97 -7.06 -3.93
CA ASN A 301 44.29 -7.97 -4.84
C ASN A 301 43.40 -7.16 -5.80
N ASN A 302 43.95 -6.89 -6.98
CA ASN A 302 43.31 -6.15 -8.07
C ASN A 302 42.35 -7.01 -8.89
N ASP A 303 41.92 -8.19 -8.42
CA ASP A 303 40.95 -9.00 -9.17
C ASP A 303 39.55 -8.39 -9.01
N PRO A 304 39.05 -7.61 -9.99
CA PRO A 304 37.76 -6.94 -9.90
C PRO A 304 36.60 -7.94 -9.98
N TYR A 305 36.89 -9.19 -10.35
CA TYR A 305 35.94 -10.28 -10.56
C TYR A 305 35.96 -11.30 -9.44
N MET A 306 36.66 -11.02 -8.33
CA MET A 306 36.60 -11.87 -7.14
C MET A 306 35.26 -11.67 -6.42
N TYR A 307 34.18 -12.16 -7.04
CA TYR A 307 33.01 -12.70 -6.35
C TYR A 307 33.47 -13.92 -5.54
N SER A 308 34.39 -13.75 -4.59
CA SER A 308 34.79 -14.87 -3.76
C SER A 308 33.52 -15.39 -3.11
N TYR A 309 33.29 -16.68 -3.25
CA TYR A 309 32.24 -17.37 -2.50
C TYR A 309 32.31 -16.99 -1.00
N ASP A 310 33.49 -16.62 -0.53
CA ASP A 310 33.75 -16.12 0.81
C ASP A 310 33.04 -14.80 1.15
N ILE A 311 32.97 -13.79 0.27
CA ILE A 311 32.30 -12.51 0.63
C ILE A 311 30.79 -12.69 0.88
N ARG A 312 30.17 -13.71 0.28
CA ARG A 312 28.76 -14.06 0.54
C ARG A 312 28.50 -14.45 1.99
N LYS A 313 29.52 -14.93 2.71
CA LYS A 313 29.40 -15.19 4.16
C LYS A 313 29.18 -13.92 4.96
N VAL A 314 29.67 -12.78 4.46
CA VAL A 314 29.41 -11.47 5.06
C VAL A 314 27.96 -11.06 4.84
N LEU A 315 27.42 -11.28 3.63
CA LEU A 315 25.99 -11.11 3.37
C LEU A 315 25.15 -12.02 4.28
N GLU A 316 25.47 -13.31 4.34
CA GLU A 316 24.80 -14.27 5.22
C GLU A 316 24.82 -13.82 6.69
N PHE A 317 25.97 -13.32 7.17
CA PHE A 317 26.10 -12.76 8.51
C PHE A 317 25.20 -11.55 8.72
N TYR A 318 25.16 -10.63 7.76
CA TYR A 318 24.30 -9.45 7.80
C TYR A 318 22.82 -9.85 7.87
N GLU A 319 22.36 -10.67 6.94
CA GLU A 319 20.96 -11.07 6.83
C GLU A 319 20.47 -11.86 8.04
N LYS A 320 21.28 -12.81 8.52
CA LYS A 320 20.93 -13.58 9.73
C LYS A 320 20.88 -12.69 10.97
N ARG A 321 21.77 -11.70 11.08
CA ARG A 321 21.77 -10.78 12.22
C ARG A 321 20.58 -9.84 12.18
N LEU A 322 20.28 -9.26 11.01
CA LEU A 322 19.14 -8.38 10.80
C LEU A 322 17.84 -9.12 11.11
N THR A 323 17.56 -10.23 10.42
CA THR A 323 16.33 -11.01 10.59
C THR A 323 16.13 -11.51 12.02
N ARG A 324 17.20 -11.94 12.71
CA ARG A 324 17.13 -12.30 14.14
C ARG A 324 16.71 -11.10 14.99
N ASP A 325 17.35 -9.95 14.80
CA ASP A 325 17.07 -8.76 15.59
C ASP A 325 15.63 -8.26 15.34
N LEU A 326 15.12 -8.35 14.11
CA LEU A 326 13.72 -8.04 13.79
C LEU A 326 12.75 -9.07 14.36
N LYS A 327 13.03 -10.37 14.30
CA LYS A 327 12.21 -11.40 14.96
C LYS A 327 12.11 -11.12 16.47
N ASP A 328 13.21 -10.73 17.10
CA ASP A 328 13.20 -10.38 18.52
C ASP A 328 12.32 -9.14 18.81
N LEU A 329 12.31 -8.14 17.94
CA LEU A 329 11.37 -7.01 18.03
C LEU A 329 9.92 -7.46 17.78
N GLY A 330 9.72 -8.35 16.82
CA GLY A 330 8.41 -8.88 16.39
C GLY A 330 7.68 -9.71 17.44
N LYS A 331 8.40 -10.34 18.38
CA LYS A 331 7.80 -11.11 19.50
C LYS A 331 6.81 -10.32 20.35
N ALA A 332 6.92 -8.99 20.39
CA ALA A 332 5.98 -8.13 21.10
C ALA A 332 4.68 -7.87 20.32
N ARG A 333 4.64 -8.20 19.02
CA ARG A 333 3.48 -8.03 18.14
C ARG A 333 2.52 -9.20 18.30
N LYS A 334 1.23 -8.94 18.11
CA LYS A 334 0.17 -9.96 18.15
C LYS A 334 0.38 -11.06 17.11
N ASN A 335 0.78 -10.64 15.91
CA ASN A 335 1.15 -11.52 14.82
C ASN A 335 2.65 -11.26 14.60
N ASP A 336 3.50 -12.22 14.97
CA ASP A 336 4.96 -12.13 14.81
C ASP A 336 5.35 -11.60 13.42
N VAL A 337 6.49 -10.92 13.31
CA VAL A 337 6.95 -10.36 12.04
C VAL A 337 7.40 -11.47 11.10
N ARG A 338 7.01 -11.40 9.83
CA ARG A 338 7.46 -12.30 8.76
C ARG A 338 8.15 -11.50 7.67
N PHE A 339 9.06 -12.15 6.95
CA PHE A 339 9.92 -11.49 5.98
C PHE A 339 9.58 -11.93 4.57
N VAL A 340 9.62 -10.97 3.65
CA VAL A 340 9.75 -11.22 2.22
C VAL A 340 11.13 -10.71 1.80
N MET A 341 11.82 -11.48 0.98
CA MET A 341 13.15 -11.16 0.47
C MET A 341 13.16 -11.38 -1.04
N TRP A 342 13.97 -10.59 -1.77
CA TRP A 342 14.28 -10.90 -3.15
C TRP A 342 15.10 -12.19 -3.28
N GLN A 343 15.11 -12.77 -4.48
CA GLN A 343 15.67 -14.11 -4.72
C GLN A 343 17.18 -14.24 -4.47
N GLU A 344 17.91 -13.14 -4.35
CA GLU A 344 19.35 -13.12 -4.12
C GLU A 344 19.74 -13.85 -2.84
N ILE A 345 18.89 -13.83 -1.81
CA ILE A 345 19.06 -14.64 -0.60
C ILE A 345 19.21 -16.12 -0.98
N MET A 346 18.32 -16.62 -1.83
CA MET A 346 18.37 -17.97 -2.35
C MET A 346 19.58 -18.17 -3.30
N ASN A 347 19.84 -17.24 -4.24
CA ASN A 347 20.97 -17.32 -5.19
C ASN A 347 22.32 -17.42 -4.47
N ASN A 348 22.45 -16.79 -3.30
CA ASN A 348 23.64 -16.79 -2.47
C ASN A 348 23.69 -17.95 -1.46
N ASN A 349 22.73 -18.88 -1.49
CA ASN A 349 22.58 -20.00 -0.54
C ASN A 349 22.48 -19.54 0.94
N VAL A 350 21.87 -18.38 1.18
CA VAL A 350 21.63 -17.86 2.52
C VAL A 350 20.38 -18.53 3.08
N GLN A 351 20.54 -19.33 4.15
CA GLN A 351 19.39 -19.92 4.84
C GLN A 351 18.85 -18.96 5.90
N LEU A 352 17.67 -18.41 5.63
CA LEU A 352 16.83 -17.63 6.55
C LEU A 352 15.73 -18.49 7.20
N PRO A 353 15.01 -17.99 8.23
CA PRO A 353 13.90 -18.72 8.85
C PRO A 353 12.90 -19.28 7.83
N ASN A 354 12.42 -20.50 8.01
CA ASN A 354 11.59 -21.21 7.02
C ASN A 354 10.24 -20.53 6.72
N ASP A 355 9.79 -19.60 7.56
CA ASP A 355 8.59 -18.80 7.36
C ASP A 355 8.82 -17.54 6.50
N THR A 356 10.06 -17.32 6.05
CA THR A 356 10.46 -16.30 5.05
C THR A 356 9.88 -16.67 3.68
N ILE A 357 9.44 -15.66 2.94
CA ILE A 357 8.97 -15.78 1.57
C ILE A 357 10.09 -15.28 0.64
N ILE A 358 10.33 -16.02 -0.44
CA ILE A 358 11.27 -15.63 -1.49
C ILE A 358 10.49 -15.09 -2.69
N GLN A 359 10.74 -13.84 -3.07
CA GLN A 359 10.16 -13.20 -4.24
C GLN A 359 11.09 -13.35 -5.45
N ILE A 360 10.62 -14.11 -6.44
CA ILE A 360 11.34 -14.44 -7.67
C ILE A 360 11.08 -13.36 -8.71
N TRP A 361 12.13 -12.66 -9.13
CA TRP A 361 12.05 -11.50 -10.03
C TRP A 361 12.91 -11.63 -11.30
N GLN A 362 13.83 -12.59 -11.32
CA GLN A 362 14.62 -13.03 -12.47
C GLN A 362 14.34 -14.49 -12.78
N GLY A 363 14.82 -14.98 -13.93
CA GLY A 363 14.80 -16.39 -14.27
C GLY A 363 13.42 -16.96 -14.63
N ASP A 364 13.14 -18.19 -14.20
CA ASP A 364 11.93 -18.93 -14.57
C ASP A 364 11.37 -19.79 -13.43
N MET A 365 10.44 -20.71 -13.74
CA MET A 365 9.84 -21.61 -12.75
C MET A 365 10.86 -22.55 -12.09
N GLY A 366 12.05 -22.72 -12.65
CA GLY A 366 13.17 -23.43 -12.01
C GLY A 366 13.65 -22.73 -10.74
N ASP A 367 13.63 -21.40 -10.71
CA ASP A 367 13.94 -20.62 -9.50
C ASP A 367 12.82 -20.73 -8.46
N VAL A 368 11.55 -20.76 -8.91
CA VAL A 368 10.40 -21.04 -8.04
C VAL A 368 10.55 -22.42 -7.41
N GLN A 369 10.87 -23.44 -8.21
CA GLN A 369 11.11 -24.78 -7.70
C GLN A 369 12.27 -24.83 -6.71
N ARG A 370 13.39 -24.18 -7.03
CA ARG A 370 14.56 -24.15 -6.14
C ARG A 370 14.24 -23.55 -4.78
N ALA A 371 13.45 -22.47 -4.74
CA ALA A 371 13.04 -21.85 -3.48
C ALA A 371 12.15 -22.81 -2.64
N ILE A 372 11.23 -23.53 -3.30
CA ILE A 372 10.38 -24.54 -2.68
C ILE A 372 11.22 -25.70 -2.13
N ASP A 373 12.20 -26.19 -2.90
CA ASP A 373 13.11 -27.27 -2.51
C ASP A 373 13.98 -26.87 -1.30
N MET A 374 14.29 -25.58 -1.16
CA MET A 374 14.95 -25.00 0.03
C MET A 374 14.00 -24.81 1.23
N GLY A 375 12.71 -25.11 1.07
CA GLY A 375 11.70 -25.11 2.12
C GLY A 375 10.82 -23.85 2.18
N TYR A 376 11.06 -22.87 1.31
CA TYR A 376 10.39 -21.57 1.35
C TYR A 376 9.03 -21.57 0.65
N ASN A 377 8.20 -20.60 1.01
CA ASN A 377 7.07 -20.18 0.18
C ASN A 377 7.55 -19.12 -0.82
N THR A 378 6.86 -18.98 -1.95
CA THR A 378 7.29 -18.11 -3.04
C THR A 378 6.25 -17.08 -3.44
N LEU A 379 6.75 -15.94 -3.91
CA LEU A 379 6.03 -14.97 -4.72
C LEU A 379 6.73 -14.85 -6.08
N TYR A 380 5.96 -14.62 -7.14
CA TYR A 380 6.52 -14.52 -8.48
C TYR A 380 6.26 -13.14 -9.11
N SER A 381 7.29 -12.55 -9.71
CA SER A 381 7.25 -11.23 -10.33
C SER A 381 7.94 -11.15 -11.69
N THR A 382 8.77 -12.14 -12.06
CA THR A 382 9.70 -12.07 -13.19
C THR A 382 9.08 -11.66 -14.53
N CYS A 383 7.87 -12.12 -14.83
CA CYS A 383 7.19 -11.78 -16.09
C CYS A 383 6.34 -10.51 -16.00
N TRP A 384 6.23 -9.88 -14.82
CA TRP A 384 5.29 -8.80 -14.51
C TRP A 384 5.97 -7.47 -14.14
N TYR A 385 7.15 -7.21 -14.71
CA TYR A 385 7.75 -5.88 -14.73
C TYR A 385 7.03 -5.00 -15.76
N LEU A 386 6.27 -4.03 -15.23
CA LEU A 386 5.44 -3.12 -16.01
C LEU A 386 6.20 -1.83 -16.39
N ASP A 387 7.25 -1.50 -15.67
CA ASP A 387 8.22 -0.44 -15.99
C ASP A 387 8.97 -0.73 -17.31
N LEU A 388 9.13 -2.00 -17.68
CA LEU A 388 9.63 -2.43 -18.98
C LEU A 388 8.59 -2.20 -20.08
N ILE A 389 8.45 -0.94 -20.50
CA ILE A 389 7.50 -0.52 -21.53
C ILE A 389 8.01 -0.96 -22.91
N GLU A 390 7.26 -1.87 -23.53
CA GLU A 390 7.46 -2.29 -24.92
C GLU A 390 6.35 -1.72 -25.82
N TYR A 391 6.69 -1.34 -27.06
CA TYR A 391 5.70 -0.89 -28.03
C TYR A 391 4.71 -2.00 -28.42
N GLY A 392 3.43 -1.63 -28.55
CA GLY A 392 2.35 -2.50 -29.03
C GLY A 392 1.57 -3.25 -27.94
N THR A 393 0.81 -4.26 -28.35
CA THR A 393 -0.07 -5.05 -27.47
C THR A 393 0.73 -6.06 -26.67
N LYS A 394 0.95 -5.81 -25.38
CA LYS A 394 1.83 -6.63 -24.53
C LYS A 394 1.15 -7.28 -23.33
N TRP A 395 -0.07 -6.85 -22.99
CA TRP A 395 -0.84 -7.46 -21.90
C TRP A 395 -1.04 -8.99 -22.02
N PRO A 396 -1.11 -9.63 -23.21
CA PRO A 396 -1.20 -11.09 -23.29
C PRO A 396 -0.01 -11.83 -22.67
N LYS A 397 1.19 -11.22 -22.70
CA LYS A 397 2.41 -11.74 -22.04
C LYS A 397 2.18 -11.86 -20.54
N TYR A 398 1.67 -10.79 -19.93
CA TYR A 398 1.37 -10.74 -18.50
C TYR A 398 0.23 -11.69 -18.12
N TYR A 399 -0.81 -11.75 -18.96
CA TYR A 399 -1.99 -12.60 -18.74
C TYR A 399 -1.68 -14.11 -18.80
N ASN A 400 -0.83 -14.52 -19.74
CA ASN A 400 -0.48 -15.93 -19.95
C ASN A 400 0.58 -16.44 -18.99
N CYS A 401 1.34 -15.55 -18.36
CA CYS A 401 2.28 -15.95 -17.33
C CYS A 401 1.55 -16.59 -16.14
N ASP A 402 2.00 -17.75 -15.63
CA ASP A 402 1.39 -18.42 -14.48
C ASP A 402 2.46 -18.69 -13.41
N PRO A 403 2.27 -18.25 -12.15
CA PRO A 403 3.28 -18.37 -11.10
C PRO A 403 3.44 -19.82 -10.58
N ALA A 404 2.59 -20.74 -11.03
CA ALA A 404 2.68 -22.18 -10.75
C ALA A 404 2.68 -22.99 -12.06
N ASP A 405 3.31 -22.47 -13.11
CA ASP A 405 3.43 -23.17 -14.39
C ASP A 405 4.32 -24.41 -14.27
N ASN A 406 3.78 -25.55 -14.72
CA ASN A 406 4.46 -26.85 -14.72
C ASN A 406 4.58 -27.45 -16.13
N THR A 407 4.29 -26.68 -17.18
CA THR A 407 4.27 -27.17 -18.57
C THR A 407 5.63 -27.59 -19.11
N MET A 408 6.73 -27.03 -18.59
CA MET A 408 8.10 -27.39 -18.97
C MET A 408 8.71 -28.51 -18.10
N GLY A 409 7.89 -29.24 -17.33
CA GLY A 409 8.33 -30.38 -16.53
C GLY A 409 8.78 -30.05 -15.09
N TYR A 410 8.68 -28.78 -14.68
CA TYR A 410 8.92 -28.36 -13.29
C TYR A 410 7.92 -29.03 -12.33
N GLN A 411 8.41 -29.43 -11.15
CA GLN A 411 7.61 -29.98 -10.05
C GLN A 411 7.29 -28.85 -9.06
N ILE A 412 6.29 -28.04 -9.39
CA ILE A 412 5.85 -26.93 -8.54
C ILE A 412 4.71 -27.41 -7.62
N ASP A 413 4.93 -27.33 -6.30
CA ASP A 413 3.83 -27.41 -5.34
C ASP A 413 3.11 -26.07 -5.28
N GLU A 414 1.96 -25.96 -5.96
CA GLU A 414 1.16 -24.73 -6.01
C GLU A 414 0.78 -24.22 -4.61
N LYS A 415 0.70 -25.08 -3.59
CA LYS A 415 0.41 -24.65 -2.20
C LYS A 415 1.54 -23.82 -1.58
N LYS A 416 2.75 -23.93 -2.12
CA LYS A 416 3.92 -23.16 -1.70
C LYS A 416 4.05 -21.84 -2.47
N VAL A 417 3.31 -21.68 -3.56
CA VAL A 417 3.22 -20.43 -4.33
C VAL A 417 2.08 -19.58 -3.76
N LEU A 418 2.41 -18.50 -3.06
CA LEU A 418 1.41 -17.63 -2.42
C LEU A 418 0.72 -16.69 -3.41
N GLY A 419 1.26 -16.58 -4.63
CA GLY A 419 0.80 -15.72 -5.69
C GLY A 419 1.97 -14.95 -6.29
N GLY A 420 1.81 -13.65 -6.44
CA GLY A 420 2.86 -12.82 -6.99
C GLY A 420 2.48 -11.37 -7.14
N GLU A 421 3.37 -10.60 -7.78
CA GLU A 421 3.25 -9.15 -7.82
C GLU A 421 3.56 -8.60 -9.21
N ALA A 422 2.74 -7.65 -9.65
CA ALA A 422 3.14 -6.74 -10.72
C ALA A 422 4.09 -5.70 -10.14
N CYS A 423 5.22 -5.44 -10.80
CA CYS A 423 6.16 -4.43 -10.33
C CYS A 423 6.19 -3.23 -11.25
N LEU A 424 6.26 -2.05 -10.64
CA LEU A 424 6.40 -0.78 -11.32
C LEU A 424 7.51 0.01 -10.65
N TRP A 425 8.74 -0.32 -11.02
CA TRP A 425 9.93 0.46 -10.68
C TRP A 425 9.86 1.85 -11.34
N ALA A 426 10.43 2.84 -10.66
CA ALA A 426 10.18 4.24 -10.97
C ALA A 426 11.39 4.99 -11.54
N GLU A 427 12.33 4.33 -12.22
CA GLU A 427 13.47 5.00 -12.87
C GLU A 427 13.01 6.01 -13.93
N TYR A 428 11.89 5.71 -14.62
CA TYR A 428 11.29 6.56 -15.66
C TYR A 428 9.81 6.84 -15.43
N ILE A 429 9.29 6.45 -14.26
CA ILE A 429 7.88 6.54 -13.92
C ILE A 429 7.71 7.52 -12.77
N ASP A 430 6.77 8.45 -12.90
CA ASP A 430 6.46 9.48 -11.90
C ASP A 430 4.95 9.73 -11.82
N ASN A 431 4.55 10.75 -11.07
CA ASN A 431 3.13 11.11 -10.88
C ASN A 431 2.35 11.35 -12.19
N GLU A 432 3.01 11.74 -13.28
CA GLU A 432 2.34 12.11 -14.54
C GLU A 432 2.00 10.88 -15.39
N ASN A 433 2.87 9.85 -15.36
CA ASN A 433 2.72 8.69 -16.23
C ASN A 433 2.37 7.38 -15.47
N LEU A 434 2.52 7.33 -14.14
CA LEU A 434 2.32 6.12 -13.33
C LEU A 434 1.00 5.42 -13.62
N MET A 435 -0.11 6.16 -13.56
CA MET A 435 -1.44 5.57 -13.70
C MET A 435 -1.68 4.98 -15.10
N THR A 436 -1.23 5.66 -16.14
CA THR A 436 -1.34 5.18 -17.53
C THR A 436 -0.38 4.04 -17.84
N THR A 437 0.79 4.03 -17.21
CA THR A 437 1.75 2.93 -17.32
C THR A 437 1.16 1.70 -16.63
N LEU A 438 0.63 1.85 -15.43
CA LEU A 438 0.13 0.75 -14.63
C LEU A 438 -1.13 0.11 -15.22
N TRP A 439 -2.16 0.91 -15.49
CA TRP A 439 -3.47 0.41 -15.86
C TRP A 439 -3.77 0.60 -17.35
N PRO A 440 -4.37 -0.40 -18.02
CA PRO A 440 -4.91 -1.64 -17.44
C PRO A 440 -3.94 -2.85 -17.55
N ARG A 441 -2.63 -2.64 -17.69
CA ARG A 441 -1.67 -3.76 -17.83
C ARG A 441 -1.63 -4.64 -16.58
N ALA A 442 -1.66 -4.03 -15.39
CA ALA A 442 -1.77 -4.76 -14.12
C ALA A 442 -3.09 -5.54 -13.96
N SER A 443 -4.16 -5.18 -14.68
CA SER A 443 -5.42 -5.95 -14.67
C SER A 443 -5.24 -7.37 -15.22
N ALA A 444 -4.33 -7.56 -16.17
CA ALA A 444 -4.00 -8.89 -16.70
C ALA A 444 -3.36 -9.79 -15.63
N VAL A 445 -2.48 -9.20 -14.80
CA VAL A 445 -1.84 -9.88 -13.66
C VAL A 445 -2.88 -10.20 -12.58
N ALA A 446 -3.75 -9.25 -12.29
CA ALA A 446 -4.79 -9.39 -11.29
C ALA A 446 -5.76 -10.54 -11.63
N GLU A 447 -6.20 -10.67 -12.88
CA GLU A 447 -7.07 -11.78 -13.30
C GLU A 447 -6.34 -13.14 -13.22
N ARG A 448 -5.08 -13.21 -13.63
CA ARG A 448 -4.28 -14.44 -13.50
C ARG A 448 -4.12 -14.90 -12.06
N LEU A 449 -3.98 -13.96 -11.13
CA LEU A 449 -3.81 -14.27 -9.70
C LEU A 449 -5.13 -14.55 -8.98
N TRP A 450 -6.27 -14.10 -9.52
CA TRP A 450 -7.61 -14.35 -8.97
C TRP A 450 -8.27 -15.59 -9.57
N SER A 451 -8.37 -15.66 -10.90
CA SER A 451 -9.18 -16.64 -11.62
C SER A 451 -8.56 -18.04 -11.62
N SER A 452 -9.39 -19.04 -11.96
CA SER A 452 -8.93 -20.42 -12.14
C SER A 452 -7.77 -20.50 -13.14
N LYS A 453 -6.86 -21.46 -12.92
CA LYS A 453 -5.73 -21.78 -13.81
C LYS A 453 -6.14 -21.85 -15.28
N ASP A 454 -7.31 -22.41 -15.55
CA ASP A 454 -7.80 -22.71 -16.91
C ASP A 454 -8.33 -21.47 -17.66
N VAL A 455 -8.52 -20.34 -16.99
CA VAL A 455 -8.97 -19.09 -17.64
C VAL A 455 -7.79 -18.47 -18.39
N ARG A 456 -7.62 -18.83 -19.66
CA ARG A 456 -6.46 -18.43 -20.50
C ARG A 456 -6.83 -17.93 -21.90
N ASP A 457 -8.11 -17.94 -22.27
CA ASP A 457 -8.55 -17.52 -23.60
C ASP A 457 -8.33 -16.01 -23.81
N LEU A 458 -7.42 -15.66 -24.73
CA LEU A 458 -7.00 -14.29 -24.97
C LEU A 458 -8.08 -13.45 -25.64
N ASP A 459 -8.91 -14.04 -26.49
CA ASP A 459 -9.96 -13.31 -27.20
C ASP A 459 -11.08 -12.89 -26.23
N SER A 460 -11.50 -13.80 -25.34
CA SER A 460 -12.42 -13.50 -24.25
C SER A 460 -11.83 -12.48 -23.27
N ALA A 461 -10.57 -12.66 -22.88
CA ALA A 461 -9.87 -11.73 -21.99
C ALA A 461 -9.77 -10.32 -22.59
N GLY A 462 -9.40 -10.20 -23.86
CA GLY A 462 -9.28 -8.90 -24.54
C GLY A 462 -10.59 -8.12 -24.59
N LYS A 463 -11.71 -8.80 -24.84
CA LYS A 463 -13.06 -8.20 -24.83
C LYS A 463 -13.44 -7.68 -23.45
N ARG A 464 -13.22 -8.49 -22.41
CA ARG A 464 -13.53 -8.10 -21.02
C ARG A 464 -12.59 -7.00 -20.52
N LEU A 465 -11.32 -7.05 -20.89
CA LEU A 465 -10.32 -6.06 -20.52
C LEU A 465 -10.56 -4.70 -21.20
N SER A 466 -11.00 -4.66 -22.46
CA SER A 466 -11.41 -3.40 -23.13
C SER A 466 -12.58 -2.75 -22.39
N GLU A 467 -13.61 -3.53 -22.04
CA GLU A 467 -14.74 -3.05 -21.25
C GLU A 467 -14.30 -2.54 -19.87
N HIS A 468 -13.47 -3.33 -19.17
CA HIS A 468 -12.96 -2.96 -17.85
C HIS A 468 -12.11 -1.68 -17.91
N ARG A 469 -11.26 -1.52 -18.93
CA ARG A 469 -10.51 -0.28 -19.18
C ARG A 469 -11.43 0.93 -19.28
N CYS A 470 -12.50 0.82 -20.07
CA CYS A 470 -13.48 1.90 -20.20
C CYS A 470 -14.24 2.15 -18.89
N ARG A 471 -14.51 1.11 -18.10
CA ARG A 471 -15.09 1.22 -16.76
C ARG A 471 -14.17 1.97 -15.79
N MET A 472 -12.88 1.66 -15.77
CA MET A 472 -11.88 2.36 -14.94
C MET A 472 -11.81 3.85 -15.31
N LEU A 473 -11.77 4.18 -16.61
CA LEU A 473 -11.89 5.57 -17.08
C LEU A 473 -13.16 6.24 -16.58
N GLY A 474 -14.29 5.54 -16.71
CA GLY A 474 -15.60 6.03 -16.27
C GLY A 474 -15.60 6.39 -14.79
N ARG A 475 -14.90 5.61 -13.97
CA ARG A 475 -14.73 5.80 -12.52
C ARG A 475 -13.65 6.83 -12.15
N GLY A 476 -13.09 7.50 -13.14
CA GLY A 476 -12.18 8.63 -12.97
C GLY A 476 -10.71 8.27 -12.78
N LEU A 477 -10.31 7.03 -13.07
CA LEU A 477 -8.91 6.64 -13.17
C LEU A 477 -8.35 7.02 -14.54
N SER A 478 -7.11 7.51 -14.57
CA SER A 478 -6.37 7.69 -15.82
C SER A 478 -5.74 6.37 -16.25
N VAL A 479 -6.18 5.80 -17.37
CA VAL A 479 -5.70 4.48 -17.83
C VAL A 479 -5.37 4.50 -19.33
N ALA A 480 -4.33 3.75 -19.71
CA ALA A 480 -3.88 3.65 -21.10
C ALA A 480 -4.80 2.76 -21.96
N HIS A 481 -4.43 2.65 -23.24
CA HIS A 481 -5.06 1.73 -24.20
C HIS A 481 -4.45 0.33 -24.11
N ILE A 482 -5.20 -0.69 -24.52
CA ILE A 482 -4.77 -2.11 -24.43
C ILE A 482 -4.07 -2.64 -25.68
N SER A 483 -4.63 -2.40 -26.87
CA SER A 483 -4.29 -3.18 -28.07
C SER A 483 -4.41 -2.43 -29.40
N GLY A 484 -4.59 -1.11 -29.39
CA GLY A 484 -4.76 -0.31 -30.60
C GLY A 484 -5.97 0.65 -30.56
N PRO A 485 -6.47 1.08 -31.74
CA PRO A 485 -7.59 2.02 -31.85
C PRO A 485 -8.86 1.43 -31.23
N ASP A 486 -9.39 2.14 -30.24
CA ASP A 486 -10.65 1.81 -29.57
C ASP A 486 -11.23 3.10 -28.95
N TYR A 487 -12.48 3.07 -28.50
CA TYR A 487 -13.16 4.21 -27.91
C TYR A 487 -13.99 3.78 -26.69
N CYS A 488 -14.20 4.74 -25.78
CA CYS A 488 -15.16 4.60 -24.68
C CYS A 488 -16.30 5.59 -24.86
N LEU A 489 -17.52 5.17 -24.54
CA LEU A 489 -18.73 5.95 -24.78
C LEU A 489 -18.86 7.20 -23.93
N ARG A 490 -18.27 7.17 -22.73
CA ARG A 490 -18.21 8.32 -21.83
C ARG A 490 -16.76 8.69 -21.60
N ARG A 491 -16.47 9.99 -21.69
CA ARG A 491 -15.18 10.52 -21.22
C ARG A 491 -15.08 10.26 -19.72
N GLY A 492 -13.91 9.80 -19.27
CA GLY A 492 -13.62 9.78 -17.84
C GLY A 492 -13.62 11.20 -17.30
N HIS A 493 -14.27 11.43 -16.17
CA HIS A 493 -14.13 12.66 -15.40
C HIS A 493 -12.93 12.47 -14.46
N ARG A 494 -11.96 13.41 -14.47
CA ARG A 494 -10.93 13.44 -13.42
C ARG A 494 -11.63 13.53 -12.07
N ARG A 495 -11.15 12.80 -11.06
CA ARG A 495 -11.70 12.84 -9.69
C ARG A 495 -11.50 14.17 -8.96
N ASP A 496 -10.99 15.19 -9.65
CA ASP A 496 -10.90 16.56 -9.16
C ASP A 496 -12.30 17.18 -9.10
N GLY A 497 -12.65 17.75 -7.95
CA GLY A 497 -13.98 18.22 -7.57
C GLY A 497 -14.59 19.38 -8.39
N GLU A 498 -14.31 19.52 -9.67
CA GLU A 498 -15.04 20.42 -10.57
C GLU A 498 -16.41 19.83 -10.90
N ARG A 499 -17.38 20.11 -10.02
CA ARG A 499 -18.76 20.28 -10.46
C ARG A 499 -18.77 21.42 -11.48
N SER A 500 -18.90 21.08 -12.76
CA SER A 500 -19.16 22.02 -13.85
C SER A 500 -20.50 22.74 -13.67
N THR A 501 -20.63 23.62 -12.69
CA THR A 501 -21.79 24.48 -12.56
C THR A 501 -21.67 25.62 -13.58
N ASN A 502 -22.70 25.76 -14.42
CA ASN A 502 -22.88 26.73 -15.51
C ASN A 502 -22.09 26.49 -16.80
N CYS A 503 -22.76 25.90 -17.82
CA CYS A 503 -22.43 26.25 -19.20
C CYS A 503 -23.68 26.67 -19.98
N THR A 504 -23.59 27.82 -20.65
CA THR A 504 -24.50 28.26 -21.71
C THR A 504 -23.65 28.70 -22.92
N GLY A 505 -24.18 28.47 -24.14
CA GLY A 505 -23.47 28.76 -25.40
C GLY A 505 -22.95 27.54 -26.17
N GLY A 506 -23.46 26.33 -25.89
CA GLY A 506 -23.13 25.17 -26.74
C GLY A 506 -23.44 23.77 -26.22
N ARG A 507 -24.12 23.65 -25.06
CA ARG A 507 -24.62 22.42 -24.38
C ARG A 507 -23.65 21.76 -23.38
N CYS A 508 -23.77 22.18 -22.11
CA CYS A 508 -23.58 21.27 -20.97
C CYS A 508 -24.98 20.92 -20.44
N HIS A 509 -25.37 19.65 -20.57
CA HIS A 509 -26.48 19.10 -19.80
C HIS A 509 -25.87 18.22 -18.71
N HIS A 510 -26.10 18.62 -17.45
CA HIS A 510 -25.86 17.75 -16.31
C HIS A 510 -26.74 16.51 -16.43
N VAL A 511 -26.12 15.33 -16.34
CA VAL A 511 -26.85 14.11 -16.00
C VAL A 511 -27.28 14.26 -14.54
N GLN A 512 -28.53 14.66 -14.32
CA GLN A 512 -29.21 14.48 -13.04
C GLN A 512 -29.01 13.04 -12.57
N ASN A 513 -28.75 12.81 -11.28
CA ASN A 513 -28.66 11.47 -10.68
C ASN A 513 -29.82 10.57 -11.17
N VAL A 514 -29.56 9.65 -12.12
CA VAL A 514 -30.59 8.83 -12.80
C VAL A 514 -30.91 7.54 -12.04
N ILE A 515 -30.09 7.16 -11.05
CA ILE A 515 -30.33 5.93 -10.28
C ILE A 515 -31.23 6.24 -9.08
N GLU A 516 -32.49 5.80 -9.09
CA GLU A 516 -33.30 5.75 -7.86
C GLU A 516 -32.52 4.98 -6.78
N LYS A 517 -32.33 5.59 -5.60
CA LYS A 517 -31.59 4.96 -4.50
C LYS A 517 -32.29 3.66 -4.11
N PHE A 518 -31.65 2.52 -4.37
CA PHE A 518 -32.05 1.23 -3.82
C PHE A 518 -31.27 0.96 -2.52
N ASN A 519 -31.89 0.24 -1.59
CA ASN A 519 -31.37 0.08 -0.23
C ASN A 519 -30.40 -1.09 -0.12
N PHE A 520 -29.34 -0.92 0.67
CA PHE A 520 -28.50 -2.02 1.10
C PHE A 520 -28.91 -2.48 2.49
N LYS A 521 -29.23 -3.76 2.63
CA LYS A 521 -29.50 -4.37 3.93
C LYS A 521 -28.32 -5.22 4.34
N VAL A 522 -27.49 -4.69 5.23
CA VAL A 522 -26.31 -5.40 5.75
C VAL A 522 -26.69 -6.15 7.02
N GLN A 523 -26.40 -7.45 7.04
CA GLN A 523 -26.54 -8.31 8.21
C GLN A 523 -25.20 -8.98 8.51
N GLN A 524 -24.76 -8.90 9.76
CA GLN A 524 -23.54 -9.56 10.21
C GLN A 524 -23.85 -10.44 11.43
N ARG A 525 -23.24 -11.63 11.49
CA ARG A 525 -23.37 -12.55 12.63
C ARG A 525 -22.30 -12.20 13.68
N GLY A 526 -22.72 -11.86 14.90
CA GLY A 526 -21.84 -11.38 15.99
C GLY A 526 -22.27 -10.00 16.50
N HIS A 527 -21.56 -9.42 17.48
CA HIS A 527 -21.87 -8.09 18.06
C HIS A 527 -22.06 -7.01 16.97
N SER A 528 -22.81 -5.95 17.33
CA SER A 528 -23.33 -4.93 16.40
C SER A 528 -22.27 -4.35 15.46
N LEU A 529 -22.68 -3.92 14.26
CA LEU A 529 -21.87 -3.15 13.28
C LEU A 529 -21.05 -1.99 13.92
N ALA A 530 -21.41 -1.53 15.12
CA ALA A 530 -20.70 -0.49 15.87
C ALA A 530 -19.23 -0.82 16.20
N ASP A 531 -18.84 -2.10 16.36
CA ASP A 531 -17.43 -2.46 16.59
C ASP A 531 -16.59 -2.34 15.31
N CYS A 532 -17.23 -2.44 14.13
CA CYS A 532 -16.61 -2.14 12.83
C CYS A 532 -16.56 -0.63 12.53
N ASN A 533 -17.18 0.21 13.38
CA ASN A 533 -17.23 1.67 13.27
C ASN A 533 -16.26 2.40 14.22
N GLN A 534 -15.48 1.67 15.01
CA GLN A 534 -14.41 2.30 15.79
C GLN A 534 -13.28 2.68 14.83
N LEU A 535 -13.26 3.96 14.44
CA LEU A 535 -12.03 4.63 14.00
C LEU A 535 -10.94 4.27 15.01
N ILE A 536 -9.77 3.85 14.53
CA ILE A 536 -8.61 3.68 15.40
C ILE A 536 -8.41 5.03 16.07
N PRO A 537 -8.48 5.13 17.42
CA PRO A 537 -8.18 6.39 18.06
C PRO A 537 -6.75 6.73 17.68
N GLN A 538 -6.58 7.79 16.88
CA GLN A 538 -5.30 8.48 16.77
C GLN A 538 -4.84 8.73 18.20
N GLY A 539 -3.59 8.33 18.49
CA GLY A 539 -3.04 8.23 19.84
C GLY A 539 -3.59 9.32 20.74
N THR A 540 -4.28 8.92 21.80
CA THR A 540 -4.80 9.85 22.80
C THR A 540 -3.66 10.76 23.24
N PRO A 541 -3.90 12.08 23.40
CA PRO A 541 -2.89 12.95 23.98
C PRO A 541 -2.53 12.35 25.33
N SER A 542 -1.24 12.06 25.48
CA SER A 542 -0.70 11.21 26.53
C SER A 542 -1.23 11.63 27.90
N VAL A 543 -1.33 10.66 28.82
CA VAL A 543 -1.64 10.87 30.24
C VAL A 543 -0.80 12.02 30.83
N VAL A 544 0.37 12.31 30.25
CA VAL A 544 1.24 13.44 30.57
C VAL A 544 0.53 14.79 30.38
N SER A 545 -0.23 15.02 29.31
CA SER A 545 -0.95 16.29 29.09
C SER A 545 -2.05 16.52 30.13
N ALA A 546 -2.79 15.48 30.49
CA ALA A 546 -3.80 15.55 31.54
C ALA A 546 -3.16 15.77 32.93
N VAL A 547 -2.04 15.10 33.21
CA VAL A 547 -1.28 15.27 34.46
C VAL A 547 -0.65 16.66 34.55
N VAL A 548 -0.13 17.22 33.47
CA VAL A 548 0.43 18.58 33.43
C VAL A 548 -0.66 19.63 33.66
N VAL A 549 -1.83 19.49 33.02
CA VAL A 549 -2.97 20.40 33.26
C VAL A 549 -3.46 20.29 34.71
N PHE A 550 -3.49 19.08 35.28
CA PHE A 550 -3.89 18.87 36.67
C PHE A 550 -2.89 19.46 37.66
N LEU A 551 -1.58 19.32 37.41
CA LEU A 551 -0.51 19.91 38.23
C LEU A 551 -0.50 21.44 38.15
N VAL A 552 -0.76 22.02 36.97
CA VAL A 552 -0.88 23.47 36.80
C VAL A 552 -2.11 24.00 37.53
N LEU A 553 -3.25 23.30 37.46
CA LEU A 553 -4.46 23.68 38.19
C LEU A 553 -4.26 23.58 39.72
N ILE A 554 -3.53 22.57 40.21
CA ILE A 554 -3.14 22.46 41.61
C ILE A 554 -2.23 23.62 42.02
N ALA A 555 -1.23 23.97 41.22
CA ALA A 555 -0.32 25.09 41.52
C ALA A 555 -1.04 26.45 41.55
N VAL A 556 -2.03 26.63 40.66
CA VAL A 556 -2.91 27.81 40.65
C VAL A 556 -3.84 27.81 41.88
N PHE A 557 -4.43 26.67 42.25
CA PHE A 557 -5.28 26.57 43.45
C PHE A 557 -4.50 26.78 44.74
N ILE A 558 -3.27 26.26 44.84
CA ILE A 558 -2.37 26.49 45.98
C ILE A 558 -1.98 27.97 46.03
N SER A 559 -1.65 28.59 44.91
CA SER A 559 -1.34 30.03 44.86
C SER A 559 -2.53 30.91 45.26
N LEU A 560 -3.75 30.53 44.84
CA LEU A 560 -4.98 31.22 45.20
C LEU A 560 -5.37 31.01 46.68
N ARG A 561 -5.13 29.81 47.26
CA ARG A 561 -5.34 29.54 48.69
C ARG A 561 -4.33 30.27 49.58
N VAL A 562 -3.07 30.35 49.16
CA VAL A 562 -2.01 31.04 49.93
C VAL A 562 -2.18 32.56 49.87
N SER A 563 -2.88 33.10 48.86
CA SER A 563 -3.23 34.52 48.78
C SER A 563 -4.35 34.96 49.74
N GLY A 564 -5.02 34.01 50.40
CA GLY A 564 -6.11 34.23 51.35
C GLY A 564 -5.69 34.29 52.81
N SER A 565 -4.55 34.87 53.17
CA SER A 565 -4.32 35.51 54.48
C SER A 565 -2.88 36.00 54.63
N ARG A 566 -2.75 37.31 54.94
CA ARG A 566 -1.55 38.03 55.38
C ARG A 566 -0.43 38.26 54.36
N ILE A 567 -0.30 39.55 54.05
CA ILE A 567 0.83 40.26 53.45
C ILE A 567 2.17 39.74 54.01
N VAL A 568 3.00 39.15 53.13
CA VAL A 568 4.45 39.09 53.29
C VAL A 568 5.08 39.40 51.93
N GLN A 569 5.98 40.38 51.94
CA GLN A 569 6.70 40.94 50.80
C GLN A 569 7.46 39.86 50.01
N ILE A 570 7.09 39.64 48.75
CA ILE A 570 8.01 39.07 47.75
C ILE A 570 8.25 40.14 46.67
N LYS A 571 9.47 40.67 46.67
CA LYS A 571 10.02 41.52 45.60
C LYS A 571 10.17 40.66 44.33
N ILE A 572 9.12 40.56 43.52
CA ILE A 572 9.24 40.20 42.10
C ILE A 572 9.11 41.48 41.28
N CYS A 573 10.04 41.61 40.34
CA CYS A 573 10.40 42.79 39.58
C CYS A 573 9.26 43.71 39.13
N ARG A 574 9.46 44.97 39.48
CA ARG A 574 8.67 46.16 39.14
C ARG A 574 8.87 46.53 37.66
N ASN A 575 8.45 45.67 36.74
CA ASN A 575 8.30 46.07 35.34
C ASN A 575 6.93 45.62 34.82
N LYS A 576 5.93 46.51 34.99
CA LYS A 576 4.56 46.29 34.51
C LYS A 576 4.55 45.89 33.03
N THR A 577 5.52 46.34 32.25
CA THR A 577 5.69 46.01 30.83
C THR A 577 5.97 44.53 30.59
N ILE A 578 6.74 43.86 31.46
CA ILE A 578 7.06 42.43 31.31
C ILE A 578 5.88 41.56 31.73
N PHE A 579 5.17 41.94 32.81
CA PHE A 579 3.97 41.23 33.22
C PHE A 579 2.84 41.37 32.18
N ILE A 580 2.65 42.58 31.65
CA ILE A 580 1.71 42.82 30.55
C ILE A 580 2.16 42.03 29.32
N ALA A 581 3.43 42.06 28.91
CA ALA A 581 3.93 41.27 27.79
C ALA A 581 3.70 39.77 27.98
N PHE A 582 3.89 39.23 29.19
CA PHE A 582 3.67 37.82 29.50
C PHE A 582 2.18 37.45 29.44
N VAL A 583 1.30 38.28 29.99
CA VAL A 583 -0.16 38.07 29.89
C VAL A 583 -0.64 38.24 28.44
N THR A 584 -0.08 39.18 27.69
CA THR A 584 -0.38 39.37 26.27
C THR A 584 0.12 38.18 25.44
N LEU A 585 1.29 37.61 25.74
CA LEU A 585 1.80 36.41 25.07
C LEU A 585 0.94 35.18 25.36
N ILE A 586 0.48 35.02 26.60
CA ILE A 586 -0.47 33.95 26.96
C ILE A 586 -1.82 34.16 26.27
N ALA A 587 -2.31 35.40 26.19
CA ALA A 587 -3.54 35.73 25.49
C ALA A 587 -3.42 35.51 23.97
N ILE A 588 -2.31 35.89 23.35
CA ILE A 588 -2.01 35.62 21.93
C ILE A 588 -1.88 34.13 21.70
N TYR A 589 -1.19 33.39 22.58
CA TYR A 589 -1.10 31.93 22.50
C TYR A 589 -2.49 31.31 22.61
N PHE A 590 -3.34 31.78 23.53
CA PHE A 590 -4.72 31.31 23.64
C PHE A 590 -5.56 31.69 22.43
N MET A 591 -5.41 32.90 21.88
CA MET A 591 -6.16 33.35 20.69
C MET A 591 -5.69 32.64 19.42
N CYS A 592 -4.39 32.35 19.27
CA CYS A 592 -3.85 31.54 18.19
C CYS A 592 -4.26 30.08 18.37
N TYR A 593 -4.23 29.55 19.58
CA TYR A 593 -4.68 28.19 19.87
C TYR A 593 -6.18 28.03 19.66
N THR A 594 -7.01 28.99 20.09
CA THR A 594 -8.45 28.98 19.80
C THR A 594 -8.75 29.29 18.35
N SER A 595 -7.94 30.08 17.64
CA SER A 595 -8.05 30.26 16.19
C SER A 595 -7.71 28.98 15.43
N LEU A 596 -6.64 28.29 15.81
CA LEU A 596 -6.25 27.00 15.22
C LEU A 596 -7.29 25.92 15.58
N TRP A 597 -7.81 25.94 16.81
CA TRP A 597 -8.86 25.05 17.26
C TRP A 597 -10.20 25.38 16.59
N MET A 598 -10.52 26.64 16.34
CA MET A 598 -11.69 27.06 15.57
C MET A 598 -11.54 26.72 14.09
N GLN A 599 -10.34 26.81 13.50
CA GLN A 599 -10.08 26.34 12.13
C GLN A 599 -10.17 24.81 12.03
N VAL A 600 -9.69 24.09 13.05
CA VAL A 600 -9.85 22.62 13.14
C VAL A 600 -11.31 22.24 13.41
N GLN A 601 -12.07 23.01 14.19
CA GLN A 601 -13.51 22.82 14.40
C GLN A 601 -14.36 23.31 13.23
N GLU A 602 -13.91 24.28 12.43
CA GLU A 602 -14.53 24.70 11.16
C GLU A 602 -14.24 23.67 10.08
N PHE A 603 -13.05 23.08 10.03
CA PHE A 603 -12.72 21.98 9.12
C PHE A 603 -13.48 20.71 9.52
N ARG A 604 -13.51 20.36 10.82
CA ARG A 604 -14.30 19.25 11.37
C ARG A 604 -15.80 19.51 11.26
N GLY A 605 -16.25 20.75 11.43
CA GLY A 605 -17.64 21.18 11.27
C GLY A 605 -18.06 21.26 9.80
N SER A 606 -17.15 21.56 8.88
CA SER A 606 -17.33 21.49 7.42
C SER A 606 -17.34 20.04 6.93
N PHE A 607 -16.50 19.19 7.51
CA PHE A 607 -16.47 17.74 7.27
C PHE A 607 -17.73 17.05 7.84
N GLU A 608 -18.13 17.37 9.08
CA GLU A 608 -19.37 16.87 9.69
C GLU A 608 -20.63 17.49 9.06
N LYS A 609 -20.61 18.77 8.60
CA LYS A 609 -21.70 19.33 7.79
C LYS A 609 -21.77 18.68 6.41
N ARG A 610 -20.64 18.36 5.77
CA ARG A 610 -20.62 17.57 4.53
C ARG A 610 -21.17 16.17 4.76
N ILE A 611 -20.88 15.53 5.88
CA ILE A 611 -21.43 14.21 6.22
C ILE A 611 -22.93 14.29 6.58
N LYS A 612 -23.37 15.31 7.34
CA LYS A 612 -24.78 15.49 7.76
C LYS A 612 -25.69 16.08 6.69
N SER A 613 -25.21 16.95 5.80
CA SER A 613 -26.00 17.46 4.68
C SER A 613 -26.25 16.37 3.63
N TYR A 614 -25.41 15.33 3.57
CA TYR A 614 -25.68 14.14 2.76
C TYR A 614 -26.72 13.19 3.37
N GLY A 615 -27.02 13.32 4.67
CA GLY A 615 -27.95 12.46 5.39
C GLY A 615 -29.34 13.04 5.71
N SER A 616 -29.59 14.35 5.53
CA SER A 616 -30.80 15.00 6.08
C SER A 616 -31.66 15.85 5.13
N GLU A 617 -31.36 15.97 3.83
CA GLU A 617 -32.29 16.60 2.87
C GLU A 617 -32.90 15.57 1.91
N LYS A 618 -33.98 14.93 2.37
CA LYS A 618 -35.22 14.60 1.61
C LYS A 618 -36.16 13.72 2.45
N ILE A 619 -36.70 14.27 3.54
CA ILE A 619 -38.04 13.92 4.04
C ILE A 619 -38.68 15.21 4.59
N SER A 620 -39.29 15.98 3.69
CA SER A 620 -40.51 16.78 3.91
C SER A 620 -40.95 17.34 2.57
#